data_AF-A0A6D2KLG0-F1
#
_entry.id   AF-A0A6D2KLG0-F1
#
_cell.length_a   1.000
_cell.length_b   1.000
_cell.length_c   1.000
_cell.angle_alpha   90.00
_cell.angle_beta   90.00
_cell.angle_gamma   90.00
#
_symmetry.space_group_name_H-M   'P 1'
#
loop_
_entity.id
_entity.type
_entity.pdbx_description
1 polymer ?
#
loop_
_entity_poly.entity_id
_entity_poly.type
_entity_poly.pdbx_seq_one_letter_code
_entity_poly.pdbx_strand_id
1 'polypeptide(L)'
;MEARVVSLSPNRMANSFPRGLPSFYIRVYQIVDDPSLDPIISWSKSNNSFIVWKLREFYKEIVLKSAEFDRCFSRFFYNIHRHGFKRIKGPPGILEFGHENFVRGQPQLLRKMMVKTRLEKLEKKRAKSRARKDRVNVEHLLENLQI
;
A
#
# COMPACT_ATOMS: atom_id res chain seq x y z
N MET A 1 12.72 24.68 -25.14
CA MET A 1 12.71 24.19 -23.74
C MET A 1 12.07 22.82 -23.76
N GLU A 2 12.88 21.76 -23.89
CA GLU A 2 12.36 20.40 -24.04
C GLU A 2 11.89 19.82 -22.71
N ALA A 3 10.65 19.31 -22.71
CA ALA A 3 10.11 18.53 -21.62
C ALA A 3 10.91 17.23 -21.50
N ARG A 4 11.68 17.07 -20.42
CA ARG A 4 12.26 15.78 -20.05
C ARG A 4 11.13 14.81 -19.77
N VAL A 5 10.81 13.99 -20.77
CA VAL A 5 10.10 12.72 -20.57
C VAL A 5 10.97 11.94 -19.59
N VAL A 6 10.43 11.62 -18.41
CA VAL A 6 11.09 10.69 -17.47
C VAL A 6 11.04 9.33 -18.17
N SER A 7 12.06 9.04 -18.97
CA SER A 7 12.31 7.72 -19.50
C SER A 7 12.71 6.85 -18.32
N LEU A 8 11.72 6.22 -17.70
CA LEU A 8 11.94 5.10 -16.81
C LEU A 8 12.62 4.02 -17.67
N SER A 9 13.95 3.95 -17.58
CA SER A 9 14.75 2.97 -18.30
C SER A 9 14.18 1.57 -18.01
N PRO A 10 14.18 0.63 -18.97
CA PRO A 10 13.74 -0.74 -18.72
C PRO A 10 14.68 -1.33 -17.66
N ASN A 11 14.22 -1.32 -16.41
CA ASN A 11 15.06 -1.57 -15.26
C ASN A 11 15.52 -3.04 -15.31
N ARG A 12 16.78 -3.32 -14.94
CA ARG A 12 17.44 -4.65 -14.93
C ARG A 12 16.75 -5.70 -14.02
N MET A 13 15.57 -5.38 -13.48
CA MET A 13 14.88 -6.10 -12.40
C MET A 13 13.66 -6.91 -12.83
N ALA A 14 13.40 -7.06 -14.13
CA ALA A 14 12.24 -7.81 -14.64
C ALA A 14 12.15 -9.26 -14.10
N ASN A 15 13.29 -9.86 -13.68
CA ASN A 15 13.35 -11.20 -13.11
C ASN A 15 13.35 -11.28 -11.57
N SER A 16 13.24 -10.16 -10.84
CA SER A 16 13.34 -10.13 -9.37
C SER A 16 12.00 -10.23 -8.64
N PHE A 17 10.89 -9.95 -9.34
CA PHE A 17 9.55 -9.94 -8.73
C PHE A 17 8.85 -11.31 -8.87
N PRO A 18 8.22 -11.82 -7.81
CA PRO A 18 7.40 -13.03 -7.89
C PRO A 18 6.30 -12.94 -8.94
N ARG A 19 6.15 -13.99 -9.75
CA ARG A 19 5.06 -14.09 -10.76
C ARG A 19 3.68 -14.01 -10.09
N GLY A 20 2.73 -13.36 -10.77
CA GLY A 20 1.35 -13.22 -10.31
C GLY A 20 1.14 -12.20 -9.19
N LEU A 21 2.16 -11.39 -8.88
CA LEU A 21 1.98 -10.23 -8.01
C LEU A 21 1.14 -9.16 -8.70
N PRO A 22 0.16 -8.54 -8.00
CA PRO A 22 -0.53 -7.36 -8.50
C PRO A 22 0.46 -6.24 -8.83
N SER A 23 0.24 -5.57 -9.95
CA SER A 23 1.10 -4.49 -10.46
C SER A 23 1.34 -3.39 -9.43
N PHE A 24 0.35 -3.10 -8.57
CA PHE A 24 0.50 -2.10 -7.51
C PHE A 24 1.70 -2.35 -6.58
N TYR A 25 1.95 -3.60 -6.15
CA TYR A 25 3.09 -3.89 -5.27
C TYR A 25 4.43 -3.66 -5.99
N ILE A 26 4.51 -4.13 -7.23
CA ILE A 26 5.70 -4.00 -8.07
C ILE A 26 5.98 -2.52 -8.32
N ARG A 27 4.94 -1.76 -8.69
CA ARG A 27 5.08 -0.35 -9.05
C ARG A 27 5.49 0.51 -7.85
N VAL A 28 4.87 0.31 -6.68
CA VAL A 28 5.29 1.01 -5.45
C VAL A 28 6.75 0.69 -5.13
N TYR A 29 7.15 -0.58 -5.18
CA TYR A 29 8.54 -0.96 -4.91
C TYR A 29 9.51 -0.28 -5.88
N GLN A 30 9.25 -0.35 -7.20
CA GLN A 30 10.11 0.26 -8.22
C GLN A 30 10.26 1.76 -8.04
N ILE A 31 9.18 2.47 -7.69
CA ILE A 31 9.21 3.92 -7.47
C ILE A 31 10.03 4.28 -6.24
N VAL A 32 9.87 3.54 -5.15
CA VAL A 32 10.60 3.78 -3.90
C VAL A 32 12.08 3.41 -4.06
N ASP A 33 12.40 2.42 -4.89
CA ASP A 33 13.76 1.93 -5.14
C ASP A 33 14.51 2.72 -6.23
N ASP A 34 13.86 3.69 -6.88
CA ASP A 34 14.49 4.59 -7.85
C ASP A 34 15.14 5.79 -7.15
N PRO A 35 16.48 5.87 -7.07
CA PRO A 35 17.16 6.95 -6.36
C PRO A 35 16.92 8.33 -6.99
N SER A 36 16.51 8.40 -8.26
CA SER A 36 16.18 9.68 -8.90
C SER A 36 14.92 10.32 -8.32
N LEU A 37 14.08 9.52 -7.66
CA LEU A 37 12.83 9.96 -7.02
C LEU A 37 13.00 10.25 -5.52
N ASP A 38 14.16 9.98 -4.92
CA ASP A 38 14.43 10.18 -3.48
C ASP A 38 14.03 11.57 -2.95
N PRO A 39 14.18 12.69 -3.69
CA PRO A 39 13.72 14.00 -3.23
C PRO A 39 12.18 14.14 -3.08
N ILE A 40 11.42 13.19 -3.62
CA ILE A 40 9.95 13.16 -3.64
C ILE A 40 9.42 12.00 -2.79
N ILE A 41 9.97 10.81 -3.00
CA ILE A 41 9.64 9.57 -2.31
C ILE A 41 10.89 8.71 -2.19
N SER A 42 11.18 8.21 -0.99
CA SER A 42 12.36 7.38 -0.75
C SER A 42 12.07 6.26 0.23
N TRP A 43 12.97 5.27 0.28
CA TRP A 43 13.07 4.39 1.44
C TRP A 43 13.32 5.19 2.72
N SER A 44 12.78 4.70 3.82
CA SER A 44 13.16 5.17 5.16
C SER A 44 14.52 4.60 5.58
N LYS A 45 15.08 5.12 6.67
CA LYS A 45 16.34 4.60 7.25
C LYS A 45 16.24 3.14 7.70
N SER A 46 15.04 2.66 8.04
CA SER A 46 14.81 1.27 8.45
C SER A 46 14.67 0.30 7.28
N ASN A 47 14.66 0.80 6.04
CA ASN A 47 14.57 0.00 4.80
C ASN A 47 13.33 -0.93 4.73
N ASN A 48 12.31 -0.71 5.56
CA ASN A 48 11.07 -1.48 5.58
C ASN A 48 9.79 -0.60 5.48
N SER A 49 10.00 0.67 5.14
CA SER A 49 8.97 1.67 4.91
C SER A 49 9.46 2.68 3.88
N PHE A 50 8.53 3.47 3.35
CA PHE A 50 8.82 4.57 2.44
C PHE A 50 8.18 5.86 2.95
N ILE A 51 8.79 6.98 2.60
CA ILE A 51 8.38 8.32 2.99
C ILE A 51 8.05 9.13 1.74
N VAL A 52 6.91 9.79 1.73
CA VAL A 52 6.57 10.81 0.73
C VAL A 52 6.92 12.19 1.31
N TRP A 53 7.96 12.81 0.76
CA TRP A 53 8.50 14.10 1.19
C TRP A 53 7.74 15.28 0.61
N LYS A 54 7.36 15.16 -0.66
CA LYS A 54 6.81 16.27 -1.46
C LYS A 54 5.50 15.85 -2.11
N LEU A 55 4.39 16.13 -1.43
CA LEU A 55 3.08 15.59 -1.81
C LEU A 55 2.61 16.01 -3.21
N ARG A 56 2.84 17.27 -3.56
CA ARG A 56 2.40 17.86 -4.82
C ARG A 56 3.19 17.28 -6.00
N GLU A 57 4.50 17.17 -5.83
CA GLU A 57 5.43 16.58 -6.78
C GLU A 57 5.18 15.08 -6.92
N PHE A 58 4.94 14.38 -5.80
CA PHE A 58 4.55 12.97 -5.81
C PHE A 58 3.31 12.75 -6.69
N TYR A 59 2.30 13.60 -6.54
CA TYR A 59 1.11 13.47 -7.36
C TYR A 59 1.39 13.73 -8.85
N LYS A 60 2.05 14.85 -9.18
CA LYS A 60 2.28 15.26 -10.57
C LYS A 60 3.27 14.38 -11.33
N GLU A 61 4.37 14.05 -10.69
CA GLU A 61 5.50 13.37 -11.32
C GLU A 61 5.36 11.85 -11.28
N ILE A 62 4.61 11.31 -10.32
CA ILE A 62 4.57 9.86 -10.10
C ILE A 62 3.16 9.31 -10.30
N VAL A 63 2.16 9.85 -9.58
CA VAL A 63 0.78 9.31 -9.63
C VAL A 63 0.16 9.51 -11.01
N LEU A 64 0.19 10.73 -11.56
CA LEU A 64 -0.41 11.01 -12.86
C LEU A 64 0.31 10.33 -14.04
N LYS A 65 1.59 9.98 -13.87
CA LYS A 65 2.42 9.35 -14.92
C LYS A 65 2.43 7.82 -14.84
N SER A 66 1.88 7.21 -13.79
CA SER A 66 1.88 5.75 -13.60
C SER A 66 0.49 5.17 -13.89
N ALA A 67 0.42 4.21 -14.82
CA ALA A 67 -0.86 3.57 -15.18
C ALA A 67 -1.42 2.68 -14.06
N GLU A 68 -0.57 2.22 -13.15
CA GLU A 68 -0.93 1.34 -12.03
C GLU A 68 -1.51 2.11 -10.83
N PHE A 69 -1.38 3.43 -10.81
CA PHE A 69 -1.87 4.28 -9.74
C PHE A 69 -3.16 4.97 -10.15
N ASP A 70 -4.06 5.10 -9.19
CA ASP A 70 -5.32 5.82 -9.42
C ASP A 70 -5.05 7.32 -9.49
N ARG A 71 -5.72 8.01 -10.42
CA ARG A 71 -5.55 9.46 -10.60
C ARG A 71 -6.04 10.25 -9.40
N CYS A 72 -6.94 9.73 -8.57
CA CYS A 72 -7.40 10.42 -7.37
C CYS A 72 -6.51 10.07 -6.17
N PHE A 73 -6.02 11.11 -5.47
CA PHE A 73 -5.13 10.95 -4.32
C PHE A 73 -5.75 10.13 -3.18
N SER A 74 -7.05 10.29 -2.95
CA SER A 74 -7.81 9.48 -1.98
C SER A 74 -7.79 7.98 -2.33
N ARG A 75 -7.89 7.64 -3.62
CA ARG A 75 -7.84 6.24 -4.05
C ARG A 75 -6.43 5.68 -4.00
N PHE A 76 -5.40 6.50 -4.22
CA PHE A 76 -4.01 6.09 -3.97
C PHE A 76 -3.84 5.62 -2.51
N PHE A 77 -4.25 6.41 -1.53
CA PHE A 77 -4.17 5.99 -0.11
C PHE A 77 -5.05 4.79 0.21
N TYR A 78 -6.24 4.73 -0.37
CA TYR A 78 -7.07 3.53 -0.26
C TYR A 78 -6.33 2.29 -0.77
N ASN A 79 -5.62 2.39 -1.91
CA ASN A 79 -4.83 1.28 -2.44
C ASN A 79 -3.64 0.95 -1.54
N ILE A 80 -2.93 1.92 -0.99
CA ILE A 80 -1.88 1.70 0.03
C ILE A 80 -2.44 0.83 1.17
N HIS A 81 -3.54 1.25 1.78
CA HIS A 81 -4.17 0.48 2.87
C HIS A 81 -4.73 -0.87 2.41
N ARG A 82 -5.32 -0.93 1.23
CA ARG A 82 -5.84 -2.17 0.62
C ARG A 82 -4.72 -3.18 0.40
N HIS A 83 -3.50 -2.75 0.11
CA HIS A 83 -2.38 -3.64 -0.12
C HIS A 83 -1.58 -3.95 1.16
N GLY A 84 -2.07 -3.47 2.32
CA GLY A 84 -1.55 -3.86 3.64
C GLY A 84 -0.50 -2.91 4.20
N PHE A 85 -0.16 -1.84 3.48
CA PHE A 85 0.69 -0.79 4.02
C PHE A 85 -0.01 -0.09 5.19
N LYS A 86 0.73 0.09 6.28
CA LYS A 86 0.27 0.75 7.49
C LYS A 86 0.90 2.14 7.56
N ARG A 87 0.12 3.11 8.00
CA ARG A 87 0.62 4.45 8.31
C ARG A 87 1.55 4.34 9.53
N ILE A 88 2.78 4.79 9.40
CA ILE A 88 3.71 4.92 10.53
C ILE A 88 3.52 6.32 11.12
N LYS A 89 3.37 6.40 12.45
CA LYS A 89 3.25 7.68 13.15
C LYS A 89 4.62 8.37 13.11
N GLY A 90 4.64 9.58 12.58
CA GLY A 90 5.84 10.40 12.48
C GLY A 90 5.52 11.88 12.66
N PRO A 91 6.50 12.78 12.42
CA PRO A 91 6.29 14.22 12.53
C PRO A 91 5.12 14.72 11.66
N PRO A 92 4.47 15.84 12.04
CA PRO A 92 3.44 16.47 11.23
C PRO A 92 3.93 16.74 9.80
N GLY A 93 3.07 16.46 8.81
CA GLY A 93 3.39 16.65 7.39
C GLY A 93 4.19 15.53 6.73
N ILE A 94 4.78 14.60 7.48
CA ILE A 94 5.54 13.47 6.91
C ILE A 94 4.63 12.27 6.70
N LEU A 95 4.50 11.83 5.45
CA LEU A 95 3.71 10.65 5.07
C LEU A 95 4.60 9.42 4.89
N GLU A 96 4.78 8.67 5.96
CA GLU A 96 5.45 7.38 5.99
C GLU A 96 4.45 6.21 6.05
N PHE A 97 4.71 5.22 5.20
CA PHE A 97 3.97 3.96 5.14
C PHE A 97 4.92 2.77 5.07
N GLY A 98 4.59 1.68 5.76
CA GLY A 98 5.46 0.51 5.79
C GLY A 98 4.72 -0.80 5.98
N HIS A 99 5.49 -1.87 5.82
CA HIS A 99 5.06 -3.24 6.08
C HIS A 99 6.29 -4.12 6.34
N GLU A 100 6.18 -5.07 7.27
CA GLU A 100 7.29 -5.97 7.66
C GLU A 100 7.94 -6.74 6.50
N ASN A 101 7.17 -7.03 5.44
CA ASN A 101 7.60 -7.76 4.25
C ASN A 101 7.80 -6.85 3.03
N PHE A 102 7.80 -5.52 3.21
CA PHE A 102 8.14 -4.53 2.19
C PHE A 102 9.55 -4.03 2.49
N VAL A 103 10.57 -4.76 2.03
CA VAL A 103 11.97 -4.56 2.46
C VAL A 103 12.85 -4.23 1.25
N ARG A 104 13.69 -3.19 1.37
CA ARG A 104 14.64 -2.78 0.34
C ARG A 104 15.59 -3.92 -0.01
N GLY A 105 15.84 -4.09 -1.32
CA GLY A 105 16.64 -5.18 -1.87
C GLY A 105 15.99 -6.57 -1.83
N GLN A 106 14.74 -6.71 -1.33
CA GLN A 106 14.08 -8.01 -1.17
C GLN A 106 12.68 -8.05 -1.81
N PRO A 107 12.54 -7.83 -3.13
CA PRO A 107 11.24 -7.82 -3.82
C PRO A 107 10.49 -9.16 -3.74
N GLN A 108 11.17 -10.28 -3.48
CA GLN A 108 10.55 -11.59 -3.26
C GLN A 108 9.59 -11.62 -2.05
N LEU A 109 9.81 -10.78 -1.04
CA LEU A 109 8.97 -10.71 0.16
C LEU A 109 7.59 -10.09 -0.10
N LEU A 110 7.41 -9.39 -1.23
CA LEU A 110 6.12 -8.83 -1.64
C LEU A 110 5.04 -9.90 -1.78
N ARG A 111 5.41 -11.14 -2.15
CA ARG A 111 4.44 -12.25 -2.19
C ARG A 111 3.95 -12.63 -0.80
N LYS A 112 4.85 -12.65 0.19
CA LYS A 112 4.49 -12.88 1.60
C LYS A 112 3.59 -11.76 2.13
N MET A 113 3.90 -10.50 1.80
CA MET A 113 3.03 -9.35 2.09
C MET A 113 1.62 -9.54 1.53
N MET A 114 1.50 -9.86 0.23
CA MET A 114 0.20 -10.05 -0.40
C MET A 114 -0.63 -11.15 0.26
N VAL A 115 -0.02 -12.30 0.56
CA VAL A 115 -0.71 -13.42 1.21
C VAL A 115 -1.17 -13.03 2.61
N LYS A 116 -0.28 -12.43 3.41
CA LYS A 116 -0.62 -11.94 4.76
C LYS A 116 -1.80 -10.97 4.74
N THR A 117 -1.74 -9.95 3.88
CA THR A 117 -2.83 -8.97 3.71
C THR A 117 -4.16 -9.63 3.33
N ARG A 118 -4.15 -10.67 2.48
CA ARG A 118 -5.37 -11.39 2.10
C ARG A 118 -5.97 -12.19 3.26
N LEU A 119 -5.13 -12.89 4.02
CA LEU A 119 -5.56 -13.68 5.18
C LEU A 119 -6.16 -12.79 6.27
N GLU A 120 -5.47 -11.71 6.65
CA GLU A 120 -5.96 -10.77 7.66
C GLU A 120 -7.33 -10.17 7.28
N LYS A 121 -7.57 -9.91 5.98
CA LYS A 121 -8.86 -9.41 5.50
C LYS A 121 -9.96 -10.46 5.59
N LEU A 122 -9.66 -11.71 5.27
CA LEU A 122 -10.63 -12.80 5.38
C LEU A 122 -11.02 -13.02 6.83
N GLU A 123 -10.06 -13.01 7.74
CA GLU A 123 -10.29 -13.11 9.19
C GLU A 123 -11.16 -11.96 9.70
N LYS A 124 -10.85 -10.71 9.32
CA LYS A 124 -11.68 -9.55 9.67
C LYS A 124 -13.10 -9.67 9.13
N LYS A 125 -13.28 -10.18 7.90
CA LYS A 125 -14.62 -10.41 7.32
C LYS A 125 -15.38 -11.47 8.12
N ARG A 126 -14.71 -12.58 8.49
CA ARG A 126 -15.28 -13.64 9.33
C ARG A 126 -15.66 -13.12 10.73
N ALA A 127 -14.79 -12.34 11.37
CA ALA A 127 -15.05 -11.74 12.67
C ALA A 127 -16.25 -10.79 12.64
N LYS A 128 -16.34 -9.91 11.63
CA LYS A 128 -17.51 -9.03 11.44
C LYS A 128 -18.80 -9.80 11.21
N SER A 129 -18.75 -10.87 10.41
CA SER A 129 -19.91 -11.72 10.18
C SER A 129 -20.38 -12.42 11.45
N ARG A 130 -19.45 -12.86 12.32
CA ARG A 130 -19.78 -13.44 13.62
C ARG A 130 -20.43 -12.40 14.53
N ALA A 131 -19.78 -11.25 14.71
CA ALA A 131 -20.32 -10.14 15.52
C ALA A 131 -21.72 -9.69 15.07
N ARG A 132 -22.00 -9.67 13.76
CA ARG A 132 -23.36 -9.36 13.25
C ARG A 132 -24.37 -10.44 13.63
N LYS A 133 -24.02 -11.72 13.52
CA LYS A 133 -24.90 -12.84 13.92
C LYS A 133 -25.16 -12.81 15.42
N ASP A 134 -24.11 -12.59 16.21
CA ASP A 134 -24.20 -12.52 17.67
C ASP A 134 -25.12 -11.35 18.09
N ARG A 135 -24.99 -10.18 17.44
CA ARG A 135 -25.88 -9.04 17.68
C ARG A 135 -27.36 -9.35 17.37
N VAL A 136 -27.64 -9.95 16.21
CA VAL A 136 -29.01 -10.34 15.83
C VAL A 136 -29.58 -11.36 16.79
N ASN A 137 -28.77 -12.31 17.27
CA ASN A 137 -29.20 -13.29 18.25
C ASN A 137 -29.53 -12.66 19.62
N VAL A 138 -28.75 -11.67 20.05
CA VAL A 138 -29.03 -10.89 21.27
C VAL A 138 -30.31 -10.06 21.11
N GLU A 139 -30.47 -9.35 19.98
CA GLU A 139 -31.70 -8.59 19.67
C GLU A 139 -32.93 -9.50 19.74
N HIS A 140 -32.87 -10.68 19.13
CA HIS A 140 -33.98 -11.64 19.15
C HIS A 140 -34.26 -12.21 20.56
N LEU A 141 -33.23 -12.43 21.39
CA LEU A 141 -33.41 -12.87 22.78
C LEU A 141 -34.10 -11.80 23.63
N LEU A 142 -33.78 -10.52 23.42
CA LEU A 142 -34.43 -9.40 24.11
C LEU A 142 -35.91 -9.29 23.74
N GLU A 143 -36.25 -9.44 22.45
CA GLU A 143 -37.65 -9.44 21.97
C GLU A 143 -38.48 -10.55 22.64
N ASN A 144 -37.90 -11.74 22.81
CA ASN A 144 -38.58 -12.88 23.42
C ASN A 144 -38.79 -12.74 24.94
N LEU A 145 -38.08 -11.84 25.61
CA LEU A 145 -38.19 -11.64 27.06
C LEU A 145 -39.26 -10.60 27.46
N GLN A 146 -39.93 -9.92 26.50
CA GLN A 146 -40.95 -8.88 26.77
C GLN A 146 -40.53 -7.87 27.86
N ILE A 147 -39.33 -7.29 27.76
CA ILE A 147 -38.90 -6.10 28.52
C ILE A 147 -38.90 -4.89 27.59
#